data_AF-A0AAX4HK28-F1
#
_entry.id   AF-A0AAX4HK28-F1
#
_cell.length_a   1.000
_cell.length_b   1.000
_cell.length_c   1.000
_cell.angle_alpha   90.00
_cell.angle_beta   90.00
_cell.angle_gamma   90.00
#
_symmetry.space_group_name_H-M   'P 1'
#
loop_
_entity.id
_entity.type
_entity.pdbx_description
1 polymer ?
#
loop_
_entity_poly.entity_id
_entity_poly.type
_entity_poly.pdbx_seq_one_letter_code
_entity_poly.pdbx_strand_id
1 'polypeptide(L)'
;MDNKIQLLIQKYQKIFNHRDSRLFTEFLVKGYKDTTLSSADEDKIDDVLYAKFCLGTIITIYDDLADNPSFYNPKLLKDLYRLNLMDVYYPDQISPTHDLVIHLFREMRETLARFPRYNEFRDVLNFDIKHVFLANQYSEMMTARPSIRNLSEGKLFGPYNMGMVAAGMIDLMASSDLTIQELGKMREIFIDGQRVGRIGNLLATYKREKGEGDVTNEMFFHPMGIEIAMTELMDELEEKLTKLSNRILDVKTFDIKSYVSGLNDLFRLHTVMEGII
;
A
#
# COMPACT_ATOMS: atom_id res chain seq x y z
N MET A 1 5.70 -19.02 7.67
CA MET A 1 4.95 -17.93 7.02
C MET A 1 4.08 -18.45 5.87
N ASP A 2 4.63 -19.25 4.96
CA ASP A 2 4.01 -19.65 3.69
C ASP A 2 2.63 -20.29 3.78
N ASN A 3 2.39 -21.21 4.74
CA ASN A 3 1.08 -21.86 4.88
C ASN A 3 -0.05 -20.87 5.21
N LYS A 4 0.24 -19.81 6.00
CA LYS A 4 -0.76 -18.79 6.34
C LYS A 4 -1.09 -17.93 5.12
N ILE A 5 -0.06 -17.51 4.38
CA ILE A 5 -0.19 -16.75 3.14
C ILE A 5 -1.04 -17.54 2.12
N GLN A 6 -0.71 -18.82 1.90
CA GLN A 6 -1.45 -19.67 0.97
C GLN A 6 -2.93 -19.80 1.35
N LEU A 7 -3.25 -19.96 2.64
CA LEU A 7 -4.63 -20.01 3.10
C LEU A 7 -5.38 -18.69 2.86
N LEU A 8 -4.73 -17.55 3.08
CA LEU A 8 -5.33 -16.23 2.82
C LEU A 8 -5.57 -16.02 1.32
N ILE A 9 -4.62 -16.40 0.46
CA ILE A 9 -4.78 -16.34 -0.99
C ILE A 9 -5.96 -17.20 -1.45
N GLN A 10 -6.09 -18.42 -0.93
CA GLN A 10 -7.23 -19.28 -1.25
C GLN A 10 -8.56 -18.68 -0.80
N LYS A 11 -8.61 -17.99 0.35
CA LYS A 11 -9.81 -17.27 0.79
C LYS A 11 -10.13 -16.09 -0.13
N TYR A 12 -9.12 -15.31 -0.50
CA TYR A 12 -9.26 -14.19 -1.45
C TYR A 12 -9.78 -14.70 -2.80
N GLN A 13 -9.16 -15.72 -3.38
CA GLN A 13 -9.51 -16.26 -4.71
C GLN A 13 -10.92 -16.87 -4.79
N LYS A 14 -11.47 -17.32 -3.66
CA LYS A 14 -12.88 -17.76 -3.58
C LYS A 14 -13.88 -16.61 -3.72
N ILE A 15 -13.46 -15.38 -3.43
CA ILE A 15 -14.29 -14.17 -3.47
C ILE A 15 -13.98 -13.35 -4.73
N PHE A 16 -12.69 -13.19 -5.04
CA PHE A 16 -12.15 -12.42 -6.15
C PHE A 16 -11.28 -13.33 -7.03
N ASN A 17 -11.81 -13.81 -8.14
CA ASN A 17 -11.14 -14.80 -9.00
C ASN A 17 -10.42 -14.19 -10.20
N HIS A 18 -10.25 -12.87 -10.26
CA HIS A 18 -9.67 -12.15 -11.40
C HIS A 18 -8.18 -11.85 -11.26
N ARG A 19 -7.67 -11.68 -10.04
CA ARG A 19 -6.24 -11.39 -9.82
C ARG A 19 -5.38 -12.65 -9.96
N ASP A 20 -4.24 -12.50 -10.62
CA ASP A 20 -3.21 -13.54 -10.66
C ASP A 20 -2.63 -13.77 -9.25
N SER A 21 -2.48 -15.03 -8.83
CA SER A 21 -1.92 -15.36 -7.51
C SER A 21 -0.52 -14.79 -7.29
N ARG A 22 0.23 -14.53 -8.37
CA ARG A 22 1.59 -13.97 -8.31
C ARG A 22 1.62 -12.56 -7.74
N LEU A 23 0.53 -11.80 -7.81
CA LEU A 23 0.39 -10.54 -7.06
C LEU A 23 0.67 -10.78 -5.56
N PHE A 24 0.13 -11.87 -5.01
CA PHE A 24 0.27 -12.17 -3.59
C PHE A 24 1.53 -12.96 -3.27
N THR A 25 1.89 -13.95 -4.09
CA THR A 25 3.02 -14.85 -3.78
C THR A 25 4.38 -14.30 -4.18
N GLU A 26 4.43 -13.39 -5.16
CA GLU A 26 5.68 -12.84 -5.69
C GLU A 26 5.74 -11.33 -5.44
N PHE A 27 4.77 -10.57 -5.95
CA PHE A 27 4.83 -9.11 -5.92
C PHE A 27 4.81 -8.53 -4.50
N LEU A 28 3.75 -8.81 -3.72
CA LEU A 28 3.63 -8.29 -2.36
C LEU A 28 4.76 -8.79 -1.45
N VAL A 29 5.05 -10.11 -1.49
CA VAL A 29 6.09 -10.71 -0.64
C VAL A 29 7.45 -10.11 -0.94
N LYS A 30 7.84 -10.03 -2.22
CA LYS A 30 9.14 -9.48 -2.60
C LYS A 30 9.21 -7.98 -2.39
N GLY A 31 8.19 -7.23 -2.80
CA GLY A 31 8.13 -5.78 -2.62
C GLY A 31 8.28 -5.38 -1.16
N TYR A 32 7.55 -6.03 -0.25
CA TYR A 32 7.69 -5.75 1.18
C TYR A 32 9.04 -6.17 1.75
N LYS A 33 9.60 -7.29 1.27
CA LYS A 33 10.95 -7.70 1.67
C LYS A 33 12.00 -6.66 1.27
N ASP A 34 11.97 -6.22 0.02
CA ASP A 34 12.95 -5.29 -0.53
C ASP A 34 12.86 -3.91 0.15
N THR A 35 11.67 -3.48 0.60
CA THR A 35 11.47 -2.19 1.27
C THR A 35 11.36 -2.28 2.81
N THR A 36 11.70 -3.41 3.43
CA THR A 36 11.71 -3.50 4.91
C THR A 36 12.91 -2.76 5.48
N LEU A 37 12.69 -1.93 6.51
CA LEU A 37 13.74 -1.13 7.13
C LEU A 37 14.79 -2.04 7.79
N SER A 38 16.06 -1.66 7.67
CA SER A 38 17.17 -2.38 8.32
C SER A 38 17.18 -2.25 9.85
N SER A 39 16.29 -1.42 10.41
CA SER A 39 16.09 -1.28 11.85
C SER A 39 15.16 -2.34 12.44
N ALA A 40 14.39 -3.06 11.63
CA ALA A 40 13.48 -4.09 12.13
C ALA A 40 14.29 -5.24 12.75
N ASP A 41 13.90 -5.68 13.95
CA ASP A 41 14.63 -6.74 14.67
C ASP A 41 14.63 -8.04 13.83
N GLU A 42 15.79 -8.68 13.71
CA GLU A 42 16.00 -9.84 12.83
C GLU A 42 15.04 -11.00 13.15
N ASP A 43 14.76 -11.23 14.44
CA ASP A 43 13.82 -12.27 14.91
C ASP A 43 12.35 -11.93 14.66
N LYS A 44 12.05 -10.73 14.16
CA LYS A 44 10.68 -10.24 13.86
C LYS A 44 10.40 -10.12 12.37
N ILE A 45 11.40 -10.28 11.50
CA ILE A 45 11.25 -10.04 10.05
C ILE A 45 10.10 -10.84 9.44
N ASP A 46 9.96 -12.13 9.74
CA ASP A 46 8.86 -12.94 9.21
C ASP A 46 7.47 -12.43 9.66
N ASP A 47 7.37 -11.97 10.91
CA ASP A 47 6.13 -11.39 11.45
C ASP A 47 5.85 -10.02 10.81
N VAL A 48 6.88 -9.20 10.55
CA VAL A 48 6.78 -7.92 9.84
C VAL A 48 6.25 -8.12 8.43
N LEU A 49 6.85 -9.06 7.68
CA LEU A 49 6.44 -9.37 6.32
C LEU A 49 5.01 -9.91 6.28
N TYR A 50 4.62 -10.74 7.25
CA TYR A 50 3.25 -11.23 7.35
C TYR A 50 2.23 -10.11 7.67
N ALA A 51 2.56 -9.19 8.57
CA ALA A 51 1.70 -8.04 8.88
C ALA A 51 1.53 -7.12 7.66
N LYS A 52 2.63 -6.84 6.94
CA LYS A 52 2.59 -6.09 5.68
C LYS A 52 1.82 -6.81 4.59
N PHE A 53 1.95 -8.13 4.48
CA PHE A 53 1.15 -8.93 3.55
C PHE A 53 -0.35 -8.79 3.83
N CYS A 54 -0.75 -8.81 5.11
CA CYS A 54 -2.15 -8.56 5.48
C CYS A 54 -2.60 -7.16 5.07
N LEU A 55 -1.78 -6.13 5.32
CA LEU A 55 -2.04 -4.74 4.90
C LEU A 55 -2.21 -4.64 3.37
N GLY A 56 -1.27 -5.19 2.60
CA GLY A 56 -1.32 -5.18 1.13
C GLY A 56 -2.55 -5.90 0.59
N THR A 57 -2.92 -7.03 1.18
CA THR A 57 -4.13 -7.77 0.79
C THR A 57 -5.40 -6.97 1.08
N ILE A 58 -5.46 -6.27 2.23
CA ILE A 58 -6.57 -5.35 2.56
C ILE A 58 -6.65 -4.26 1.50
N ILE A 59 -5.54 -3.60 1.18
CA ILE A 59 -5.48 -2.56 0.15
C ILE A 59 -6.00 -3.08 -1.19
N THR A 60 -5.53 -4.23 -1.65
CA THR A 60 -5.98 -4.84 -2.92
C THR A 60 -7.49 -5.07 -2.95
N ILE A 61 -8.07 -5.57 -1.84
CA ILE A 61 -9.53 -5.76 -1.75
C ILE A 61 -10.27 -4.43 -1.89
N TYR A 62 -9.78 -3.37 -1.24
CA TYR A 62 -10.43 -2.06 -1.28
C TYR A 62 -10.31 -1.43 -2.68
N ASP A 63 -9.15 -1.55 -3.33
CA ASP A 63 -8.94 -1.05 -4.70
C ASP A 63 -9.80 -1.80 -5.71
N ASP A 64 -9.91 -3.14 -5.62
CA ASP A 64 -10.81 -3.92 -6.48
C ASP A 64 -12.28 -3.46 -6.34
N LEU A 65 -12.72 -3.14 -5.13
CA LEU A 65 -14.10 -2.70 -4.88
C LEU A 65 -14.37 -1.23 -5.26
N ALA A 66 -13.32 -0.41 -5.39
CA ALA A 66 -13.43 1.02 -5.68
C ALA A 66 -13.21 1.34 -7.17
N ASP A 67 -12.26 0.66 -7.80
CA ASP A 67 -11.69 1.08 -9.08
C ASP A 67 -12.11 0.15 -10.22
N ASN A 68 -12.31 -1.14 -9.94
CA ASN A 68 -12.68 -2.12 -10.96
C ASN A 68 -14.20 -2.11 -11.22
N PRO A 69 -14.67 -1.72 -12.42
CA PRO A 69 -16.11 -1.63 -12.71
C PRO A 69 -16.88 -2.94 -12.55
N SER A 70 -16.23 -4.09 -12.63
CA SER A 70 -16.86 -5.42 -12.47
C SER A 70 -17.08 -5.78 -10.99
N PHE A 71 -16.28 -5.22 -10.10
CA PHE A 71 -16.34 -5.48 -8.65
C PHE A 71 -16.81 -4.27 -7.84
N TYR A 72 -17.01 -3.12 -8.49
CA TYR A 72 -17.42 -1.87 -7.89
C TYR A 72 -18.63 -2.05 -6.97
N ASN A 73 -18.46 -1.80 -5.67
CA ASN A 73 -19.49 -2.03 -4.67
C ASN A 73 -19.46 -0.96 -3.56
N PRO A 74 -20.06 0.22 -3.80
CA PRO A 74 -20.00 1.35 -2.86
C PRO A 74 -20.75 1.07 -1.54
N LYS A 75 -21.78 0.22 -1.57
CA LYS A 75 -22.51 -0.18 -0.36
C LYS A 75 -21.60 -0.98 0.57
N LEU A 76 -20.90 -1.97 0.02
CA LEU A 76 -19.95 -2.78 0.77
C LEU A 76 -18.78 -1.94 1.28
N LEU A 77 -18.19 -1.09 0.43
CA LEU A 77 -17.10 -0.20 0.81
C LEU A 77 -17.45 0.70 2.00
N LYS A 78 -18.67 1.25 2.03
CA LYS A 78 -19.14 2.07 3.17
C LYS A 78 -19.07 1.34 4.51
N ASP A 79 -19.39 0.05 4.52
CA ASP A 79 -19.27 -0.78 5.73
C ASP A 79 -17.81 -1.15 6.01
N LEU A 80 -17.03 -1.46 4.98
CA LEU A 80 -15.60 -1.79 5.12
C LEU A 80 -14.76 -0.61 5.63
N TYR A 81 -15.04 0.65 5.26
CA TYR A 81 -14.33 1.81 5.79
C TYR A 81 -14.51 2.01 7.31
N ARG A 82 -15.49 1.33 7.91
CA ARG A 82 -15.72 1.33 9.37
C ARG A 82 -14.90 0.26 10.08
N LEU A 83 -14.37 -0.73 9.36
CA LEU A 83 -13.41 -1.68 9.88
C LEU A 83 -12.05 -1.00 9.97
N ASN A 84 -11.37 -1.11 11.11
CA ASN A 84 -9.98 -0.68 11.22
C ASN A 84 -9.20 -1.60 12.16
N LEU A 85 -7.93 -1.28 12.38
CA LEU A 85 -7.02 -2.11 13.16
C LEU A 85 -7.43 -2.20 14.65
N MET A 86 -7.97 -1.13 15.22
CA MET A 86 -8.23 -0.98 16.66
C MET A 86 -9.72 -1.12 17.05
N ASP A 87 -10.62 -0.69 16.18
CA ASP A 87 -12.05 -0.64 16.41
C ASP A 87 -12.70 -1.92 15.91
N VAL A 88 -13.46 -2.53 16.80
CA VAL A 88 -14.24 -3.71 16.49
C VAL A 88 -15.62 -3.25 16.02
N TYR A 89 -15.75 -3.07 14.71
CA TYR A 89 -17.05 -2.92 14.06
C TYR A 89 -17.50 -4.28 13.52
N TYR A 90 -18.69 -4.72 13.92
CA TYR A 90 -19.36 -5.86 13.31
C TYR A 90 -20.54 -5.33 12.51
N PRO A 91 -20.57 -5.52 11.17
CA PRO A 91 -21.70 -5.14 10.36
C PRO A 91 -22.92 -6.00 10.71
N ASP A 92 -24.12 -5.44 10.57
CA ASP A 92 -25.38 -6.15 10.84
C ASP A 92 -25.55 -7.39 9.93
N GLN A 93 -24.95 -7.35 8.74
CA GLN A 93 -24.88 -8.45 7.79
C GLN A 93 -23.42 -8.70 7.40
N ILE A 94 -22.94 -9.91 7.69
CA ILE A 94 -21.58 -10.31 7.36
C ILE A 94 -21.59 -11.03 6.00
N SER A 95 -20.92 -10.43 5.02
CA SER A 95 -20.63 -11.08 3.73
C SER A 95 -19.28 -11.81 3.78
N PRO A 96 -18.98 -12.72 2.83
CA PRO A 96 -17.66 -13.35 2.76
C PRO A 96 -16.49 -12.35 2.70
N THR A 97 -16.70 -11.20 2.05
CA THR A 97 -15.70 -10.12 2.00
C THR A 97 -15.49 -9.47 3.36
N HIS A 98 -16.57 -9.22 4.12
CA HIS A 98 -16.44 -8.73 5.49
C HIS A 98 -15.64 -9.72 6.35
N ASP A 99 -15.97 -11.01 6.29
CA ASP A 99 -15.26 -12.06 7.02
C ASP A 99 -13.76 -12.08 6.69
N LEU A 100 -13.40 -11.95 5.42
CA LEU A 100 -12.00 -11.92 4.99
C LEU A 100 -11.27 -10.68 5.53
N VAL A 101 -11.84 -9.49 5.40
CA VAL A 101 -11.22 -8.25 5.87
C VAL A 101 -11.10 -8.22 7.40
N ILE A 102 -12.14 -8.63 8.13
CA ILE A 102 -12.10 -8.77 9.59
C ILE A 102 -11.00 -9.75 10.02
N HIS A 103 -10.87 -10.87 9.30
CA HIS A 103 -9.83 -11.85 9.57
C HIS A 103 -8.43 -11.26 9.32
N LEU A 104 -8.21 -10.55 8.21
CA LEU A 104 -6.93 -9.90 7.91
C LEU A 104 -6.55 -8.86 8.96
N PHE A 105 -7.48 -8.00 9.39
CA PHE A 105 -7.24 -7.05 10.48
C PHE A 105 -6.91 -7.75 11.80
N ARG A 106 -7.58 -8.86 12.10
CA ARG A 106 -7.28 -9.66 13.30
C ARG A 106 -5.87 -10.25 13.25
N GLU A 107 -5.50 -10.90 12.15
CA GLU A 107 -4.16 -11.48 11.96
C GLU A 107 -3.07 -10.42 12.05
N MET A 108 -3.30 -9.26 11.44
CA MET A 108 -2.40 -8.10 11.51
C MET A 108 -2.27 -7.62 12.95
N ARG A 109 -3.39 -7.37 13.66
CA ARG A 109 -3.36 -6.90 15.07
C ARG A 109 -2.66 -7.88 16.01
N GLU A 110 -2.97 -9.18 15.91
CA GLU A 110 -2.35 -10.21 16.74
C GLU A 110 -0.85 -10.34 16.49
N THR A 111 -0.40 -10.09 15.26
CA THR A 111 1.01 -10.07 14.90
C THR A 111 1.70 -8.83 15.45
N LEU A 112 1.14 -7.64 15.19
CA LEU A 112 1.67 -6.38 15.67
C LEU A 112 1.76 -6.31 17.19
N ALA A 113 0.82 -6.92 17.93
CA ALA A 113 0.83 -6.94 19.40
C ALA A 113 2.07 -7.61 20.02
N ARG A 114 2.86 -8.36 19.23
CA ARG A 114 4.11 -9.00 19.67
C ARG A 114 5.36 -8.13 19.45
N PHE A 115 5.21 -6.96 18.83
CA PHE A 115 6.32 -6.08 18.51
C PHE A 115 6.71 -5.20 19.71
N PRO A 116 8.01 -4.91 19.90
CA PRO A 116 8.52 -4.19 21.06
C PRO A 116 7.86 -2.82 21.26
N ARG A 117 7.49 -2.15 20.16
CA ARG A 117 6.92 -0.79 20.18
C ARG A 117 5.47 -0.74 19.72
N TYR A 118 4.75 -1.86 19.83
CA TYR A 118 3.33 -1.91 19.49
C TYR A 118 2.55 -0.79 20.15
N ASN A 119 2.61 -0.71 21.48
CA ASN A 119 1.83 0.26 22.25
C ASN A 119 2.20 1.72 21.95
N GLU A 120 3.44 1.98 21.56
CA GLU A 120 3.95 3.32 21.25
C GLU A 120 3.37 3.86 19.94
N PHE A 121 3.26 3.02 18.91
CA PHE A 121 2.88 3.46 17.55
C PHE A 121 1.49 3.01 17.08
N ARG A 122 0.76 2.21 17.87
CA ARG A 122 -0.55 1.67 17.48
C ARG A 122 -1.53 2.75 16.98
N ASP A 123 -1.56 3.91 17.62
CA ASP A 123 -2.50 5.00 17.28
C ASP A 123 -2.05 5.73 16.01
N VAL A 124 -0.73 5.86 15.81
CA VAL A 124 -0.13 6.42 14.59
C VAL A 124 -0.42 5.52 13.40
N LEU A 125 -0.23 4.20 13.54
CA LEU A 125 -0.55 3.25 12.48
C LEU A 125 -2.05 3.23 12.17
N ASN A 126 -2.92 3.32 13.17
CA ASN A 126 -4.37 3.42 12.95
C ASN A 126 -4.75 4.69 12.17
N PHE A 127 -4.05 5.81 12.43
CA PHE A 127 -4.21 7.03 11.64
C PHE A 127 -3.74 6.83 10.19
N ASP A 128 -2.62 6.15 9.97
CA ASP A 128 -2.11 5.87 8.62
C ASP A 128 -3.05 4.96 7.80
N ILE A 129 -3.69 3.98 8.46
CA ILE A 129 -4.73 3.14 7.81
C ILE A 129 -5.94 3.99 7.37
N LYS A 130 -6.33 5.00 8.15
CA LYS A 130 -7.40 5.93 7.75
C LYS A 130 -7.02 6.76 6.51
N HIS A 131 -5.74 7.07 6.31
CA HIS A 131 -5.29 7.71 5.07
C HIS A 131 -5.40 6.80 3.85
N VAL A 132 -5.12 5.51 4.00
CA VAL A 132 -5.38 4.52 2.94
C VAL A 132 -6.86 4.54 2.56
N PHE A 133 -7.75 4.53 3.56
CA PHE A 133 -9.20 4.61 3.29
C PHE A 133 -9.62 5.91 2.62
N LEU A 134 -9.06 7.04 3.05
CA LEU A 134 -9.35 8.34 2.43
C LEU A 134 -8.94 8.35 0.94
N ALA A 135 -7.79 7.77 0.62
CA ALA A 135 -7.32 7.67 -0.76
C ALA A 135 -8.20 6.71 -1.59
N ASN A 136 -8.59 5.58 -1.03
CA ASN A 136 -9.51 4.65 -1.70
C ASN A 136 -10.91 5.26 -1.87
N GLN A 137 -11.41 6.05 -0.92
CA GLN A 137 -12.64 6.84 -1.06
C GLN A 137 -12.52 7.87 -2.18
N TYR A 138 -11.35 8.50 -2.34
CA TYR A 138 -11.11 9.39 -3.45
C TYR A 138 -11.20 8.64 -4.80
N SER A 139 -10.60 7.45 -4.90
CA SER A 139 -10.71 6.62 -6.09
C SER A 139 -12.16 6.18 -6.38
N GLU A 140 -12.90 5.73 -5.36
CA GLU A 140 -14.33 5.40 -5.43
C GLU A 140 -15.16 6.58 -5.97
N MET A 141 -14.90 7.80 -5.47
CA MET A 141 -15.58 9.00 -5.96
C MET A 141 -15.22 9.32 -7.42
N MET A 142 -13.96 9.12 -7.83
CA MET A 142 -13.54 9.31 -9.22
C MET A 142 -14.24 8.31 -10.16
N THR A 143 -14.36 7.05 -9.74
CA THR A 143 -15.12 6.01 -10.46
C THR A 143 -16.60 6.42 -10.60
N ALA A 144 -17.22 6.86 -9.51
CA ALA A 144 -18.62 7.27 -9.51
C ALA A 144 -18.88 8.58 -10.29
N ARG A 145 -17.91 9.50 -10.29
CA ARG A 145 -18.02 10.85 -10.87
C ARG A 145 -16.72 11.26 -11.57
N PRO A 146 -16.45 10.78 -12.79
CA PRO A 146 -15.18 11.05 -13.49
C PRO A 146 -14.88 12.55 -13.73
N SER A 147 -15.87 13.43 -13.60
CA SER A 147 -15.70 14.89 -13.73
C SER A 147 -14.96 15.54 -12.56
N ILE A 148 -14.79 14.87 -11.41
CA ILE A 148 -14.07 15.43 -10.26
C ILE A 148 -12.55 15.29 -10.39
N ARG A 149 -12.09 14.42 -11.31
CA ARG A 149 -10.68 14.07 -11.48
C ARG A 149 -9.84 15.30 -11.72
N ASN A 150 -8.76 15.44 -10.96
CA ASN A 150 -7.76 16.47 -11.16
C ASN A 150 -6.40 15.99 -10.64
N LEU A 151 -5.33 16.51 -11.24
CA LEU A 151 -3.97 16.07 -10.89
C LEU A 151 -3.57 16.48 -9.47
N SER A 152 -4.07 17.61 -8.95
CA SER A 152 -3.71 18.09 -7.61
C SER A 152 -4.14 17.10 -6.53
N GLU A 153 -5.41 16.68 -6.56
CA GLU A 153 -5.94 15.70 -5.62
C GLU A 153 -5.44 14.28 -5.94
N GLY A 154 -5.28 13.92 -7.22
CA GLY A 154 -4.68 12.65 -7.63
C GLY A 154 -3.28 12.45 -7.06
N LYS A 155 -2.42 13.46 -7.16
CA LYS A 155 -1.06 13.43 -6.58
C LYS A 155 -1.05 13.52 -5.05
N LEU A 156 -2.06 14.15 -4.45
CA LEU A 156 -2.17 14.29 -2.99
C LEU A 156 -2.66 13.00 -2.32
N PHE A 157 -3.76 12.43 -2.81
CA PHE A 157 -4.42 11.28 -2.18
C PHE A 157 -3.92 9.95 -2.77
N GLY A 158 -3.75 9.87 -4.09
CA GLY A 158 -3.43 8.63 -4.81
C GLY A 158 -2.24 7.84 -4.24
N PRO A 159 -1.13 8.47 -3.81
CA PRO A 159 -0.01 7.73 -3.22
C PRO A 159 -0.40 6.90 -1.98
N TYR A 160 -1.36 7.34 -1.17
CA TYR A 160 -1.73 6.62 0.06
C TYR A 160 -2.38 5.26 -0.20
N ASN A 161 -2.89 4.98 -1.41
CA ASN A 161 -3.31 3.62 -1.76
C ASN A 161 -2.15 2.62 -1.77
N MET A 162 -0.89 3.05 -1.88
CA MET A 162 0.25 2.13 -1.79
C MET A 162 0.50 1.63 -0.35
N GLY A 163 -0.05 2.30 0.68
CA GLY A 163 0.11 1.91 2.08
C GLY A 163 1.54 1.93 2.63
N MET A 164 2.51 2.54 1.92
CA MET A 164 3.93 2.44 2.28
C MET A 164 4.27 3.17 3.58
N VAL A 165 3.57 4.25 3.91
CA VAL A 165 3.74 4.91 5.23
C VAL A 165 3.31 3.96 6.36
N ALA A 166 2.16 3.30 6.22
CA ALA A 166 1.70 2.30 7.18
C ALA A 166 2.67 1.11 7.26
N ALA A 167 3.19 0.63 6.13
CA ALA A 167 4.20 -0.43 6.09
C ALA A 167 5.51 -0.03 6.79
N GLY A 168 5.99 1.21 6.61
CA GLY A 168 7.15 1.73 7.33
C GLY A 168 6.90 1.85 8.84
N MET A 169 5.68 2.22 9.26
CA MET A 169 5.33 2.21 10.68
C MET A 169 5.29 0.80 11.29
N ILE A 170 4.89 -0.22 10.51
CA ILE A 170 4.98 -1.64 10.92
C ILE A 170 6.44 -2.03 11.20
N ASP A 171 7.39 -1.57 10.38
CA ASP A 171 8.82 -1.82 10.61
C ASP A 171 9.31 -1.15 11.89
N LEU A 172 8.97 0.13 12.09
CA LEU A 172 9.36 0.86 13.30
C LEU A 172 8.77 0.26 14.58
N MET A 173 7.58 -0.34 14.51
CA MET A 173 7.01 -1.08 15.63
C MET A 173 7.88 -2.29 16.01
N ALA A 174 8.48 -2.94 15.02
CA ALA A 174 9.36 -4.09 15.17
C ALA A 174 10.83 -3.74 15.47
N SER A 175 11.18 -2.45 15.56
CA SER A 175 12.53 -1.99 15.87
C SER A 175 12.71 -1.76 17.37
N SER A 176 13.59 -2.52 18.02
CA SER A 176 13.96 -2.26 19.41
C SER A 176 14.83 -0.99 19.53
N ASP A 177 15.78 -0.81 18.60
CA ASP A 177 16.67 0.36 18.54
C ASP A 177 16.15 1.40 17.54
N LEU A 178 15.62 2.51 18.04
CA LEU A 178 15.22 3.66 17.21
C LEU A 178 15.36 4.98 17.96
N THR A 179 15.58 6.05 17.20
CA THR A 179 15.64 7.41 17.72
C THR A 179 14.29 8.11 17.49
N ILE A 180 13.46 8.20 18.53
CA ILE A 180 12.08 8.70 18.41
C ILE A 180 11.99 10.14 17.88
N GLN A 181 13.00 10.97 18.14
CA GLN A 181 13.10 12.35 17.63
C GLN A 181 13.22 12.41 16.10
N GLU A 182 13.58 11.30 15.45
CA GLU A 182 13.66 11.19 13.99
C GLU A 182 12.32 10.84 13.34
N LEU A 183 11.27 10.53 14.11
CA LEU A 183 9.99 10.00 13.57
C LEU A 183 9.39 10.87 12.48
N GLY A 184 9.39 12.19 12.64
CA GLY A 184 8.89 13.11 11.60
C GLY A 184 9.66 12.97 10.28
N LYS A 185 10.99 12.91 10.35
CA LYS A 185 11.86 12.74 9.17
C LYS A 185 11.69 11.37 8.52
N MET A 186 11.59 10.32 9.34
CA MET A 186 11.33 8.96 8.85
C MET A 186 10.01 8.90 8.08
N ARG A 187 8.96 9.54 8.59
CA ARG A 187 7.67 9.63 7.90
C ARG A 187 7.75 10.38 6.58
N GLU A 188 8.49 11.47 6.50
CA GLU A 188 8.73 12.15 5.22
C GLU A 188 9.44 11.25 4.20
N ILE A 189 10.41 10.44 4.64
CA ILE A 189 11.07 9.44 3.79
C ILE A 189 10.06 8.41 3.29
N PHE A 190 9.15 7.93 4.14
CA PHE A 190 8.11 7.00 3.73
C PHE A 190 7.12 7.63 2.75
N ILE A 191 6.77 8.92 2.91
CA ILE A 191 5.89 9.64 1.98
C ILE A 191 6.56 9.78 0.60
N ASP A 192 7.84 10.15 0.54
CA ASP A 192 8.57 10.19 -0.73
C ASP A 192 8.69 8.80 -1.35
N GLY A 193 8.98 7.76 -0.56
CA GLY A 193 9.00 6.36 -1.02
C GLY A 193 7.64 5.87 -1.50
N GLN A 194 6.55 6.31 -0.87
CA GLN A 194 5.18 6.04 -1.27
C GLN A 194 4.87 6.61 -2.65
N ARG A 195 5.35 7.82 -2.95
CA ARG A 195 5.20 8.41 -4.29
C ARG A 195 5.99 7.63 -5.34
N VAL A 196 7.22 7.19 -5.01
CA VAL A 196 8.01 6.29 -5.88
C VAL A 196 7.23 5.01 -6.19
N GLY A 197 6.67 4.35 -5.17
CA GLY A 197 5.81 3.17 -5.35
C GLY A 197 4.60 3.46 -6.24
N ARG A 198 3.92 4.59 -6.01
CA ARG A 198 2.74 5.00 -6.81
C ARG A 198 3.10 5.22 -8.28
N ILE A 199 4.22 5.87 -8.57
CA ILE A 199 4.69 6.07 -9.94
C ILE A 199 4.94 4.72 -10.62
N GLY A 200 5.63 3.80 -9.94
CA GLY A 200 5.83 2.43 -10.43
C GLY A 200 4.51 1.72 -10.74
N ASN A 201 3.53 1.82 -9.85
CA ASN A 201 2.20 1.25 -10.06
C ASN A 201 1.50 1.86 -11.27
N LEU A 202 1.39 3.19 -11.33
CA LEU A 202 0.75 3.91 -12.43
C LEU A 202 1.30 3.47 -13.80
N LEU A 203 2.62 3.37 -13.93
CA LEU A 203 3.30 3.00 -15.17
C LEU A 203 3.13 1.51 -15.53
N ALA A 204 3.04 0.62 -14.55
CA ALA A 204 2.91 -0.82 -14.79
C ALA A 204 1.46 -1.26 -15.03
N THR A 205 0.47 -0.58 -14.47
CA THR A 205 -0.92 -1.03 -14.53
C THR A 205 -1.76 -0.33 -15.60
N TYR A 206 -1.29 0.77 -16.21
CA TYR A 206 -2.14 1.60 -17.08
C TYR A 206 -2.77 0.88 -18.26
N LYS A 207 -2.08 -0.09 -18.89
CA LYS A 207 -2.65 -0.84 -20.03
C LYS A 207 -3.82 -1.71 -19.58
N ARG A 208 -3.63 -2.39 -18.43
CA ARG A 208 -4.65 -3.24 -17.80
C ARG A 208 -5.83 -2.39 -17.38
N GLU A 209 -5.59 -1.35 -16.59
CA GLU A 209 -6.61 -0.42 -16.07
C GLU A 209 -7.42 0.23 -17.19
N LYS A 210 -6.77 0.66 -18.28
CA LYS A 210 -7.45 1.20 -19.46
C LYS A 210 -8.38 0.16 -20.11
N GLY A 211 -7.97 -1.10 -20.15
CA GLY A 211 -8.77 -2.21 -20.68
C GLY A 211 -9.96 -2.57 -19.77
N GLU A 212 -9.79 -2.41 -18.46
CA GLU A 212 -10.83 -2.63 -17.45
C GLU A 212 -11.84 -1.46 -17.37
N GLY A 213 -11.50 -0.30 -17.94
CA GLY A 213 -12.31 0.91 -17.86
C GLY A 213 -12.14 1.70 -16.56
N ASP A 214 -11.06 1.42 -15.82
CA ASP A 214 -10.66 2.20 -14.65
C ASP A 214 -10.30 3.63 -15.10
N VAL A 215 -10.76 4.63 -14.34
CA VAL A 215 -10.64 6.06 -14.64
C VAL A 215 -9.72 6.80 -13.68
N THR A 216 -9.17 6.11 -12.68
CA THR A 216 -8.49 6.67 -11.50
C THR A 216 -6.98 6.86 -11.68
N ASN A 217 -6.39 6.25 -12.72
CA ASN A 217 -4.98 6.43 -13.06
C ASN A 217 -4.70 7.88 -13.51
N GLU A 218 -3.72 8.53 -12.87
CA GLU A 218 -3.34 9.94 -13.11
C GLU A 218 -3.06 10.25 -14.59
N MET A 219 -2.56 9.26 -15.34
CA MET A 219 -2.24 9.44 -16.76
C MET A 219 -3.49 9.59 -17.64
N PHE A 220 -4.65 9.05 -17.23
CA PHE A 220 -5.87 9.07 -18.05
C PHE A 220 -6.54 10.44 -18.12
N PHE A 221 -6.24 11.32 -17.18
CA PHE A 221 -6.80 12.67 -17.12
C PHE A 221 -5.70 13.75 -17.09
N HIS A 222 -4.49 13.39 -17.52
CA HIS A 222 -3.42 14.35 -17.75
C HIS A 222 -3.76 15.27 -18.92
N PRO A 223 -3.67 16.60 -18.79
CA PRO A 223 -4.14 17.55 -19.81
C PRO A 223 -3.35 17.46 -21.12
N MET A 224 -2.10 17.00 -21.07
CA MET A 224 -1.23 16.86 -22.24
C MET A 224 -1.21 15.42 -22.81
N GLY A 225 -2.05 14.53 -22.30
CA GLY A 225 -2.11 13.13 -22.72
C GLY A 225 -1.09 12.22 -22.04
N ILE A 226 -1.21 10.92 -22.35
CA ILE A 226 -0.51 9.83 -21.66
C ILE A 226 1.02 9.88 -21.88
N GLU A 227 1.49 10.17 -23.09
CA GLU A 227 2.93 10.16 -23.39
C GLU A 227 3.71 11.21 -22.58
N ILE A 228 3.13 12.41 -22.45
CA ILE A 228 3.70 13.47 -21.62
C ILE A 228 3.61 13.09 -20.14
N ALA A 229 2.48 12.53 -19.70
CA ALA A 229 2.31 12.07 -18.33
C ALA A 229 3.37 11.02 -17.93
N MET A 230 3.66 10.07 -18.82
CA MET A 230 4.70 9.05 -18.58
C MET A 230 6.07 9.68 -18.42
N THR A 231 6.43 10.64 -19.28
CA THR A 231 7.71 11.37 -19.18
C THR A 231 7.80 12.12 -17.85
N GLU A 232 6.79 12.90 -17.50
CA GLU A 232 6.79 13.66 -16.23
C GLU A 232 6.84 12.75 -15.00
N LEU A 233 6.18 11.59 -15.03
CA LEU A 233 6.25 10.61 -13.94
C LEU A 233 7.66 10.01 -13.80
N MET A 234 8.36 9.75 -14.91
CA MET A 234 9.74 9.27 -14.88
C MET A 234 10.71 10.33 -14.36
N ASP A 235 10.52 11.59 -14.74
CA ASP A 235 11.31 12.72 -14.21
C ASP A 235 11.06 12.88 -12.69
N GLU A 236 9.79 12.80 -12.26
CA GLU A 236 9.41 12.86 -10.84
C GLU A 236 10.02 11.69 -10.05
N LEU A 237 10.05 10.48 -10.62
CA LEU A 237 10.67 9.31 -10.02
C LEU A 237 12.17 9.54 -9.75
N GLU A 238 12.91 10.01 -10.75
CA GLU A 238 14.34 10.30 -10.62
C GLU A 238 14.60 11.41 -9.58
N GLU A 239 13.79 12.47 -9.60
CA GLU A 239 13.86 13.55 -8.60
C GLU A 239 13.67 13.00 -7.18
N LYS A 240 12.63 12.17 -6.97
CA LYS A 240 12.32 11.60 -5.64
C LYS A 240 13.42 10.66 -5.15
N LEU A 241 13.93 9.77 -6.01
CA LEU A 241 15.02 8.86 -5.65
C LEU A 241 16.31 9.62 -5.34
N THR A 242 16.61 10.68 -6.10
CA THR A 242 17.76 11.55 -5.85
C THR A 242 17.60 12.29 -4.52
N LYS A 243 16.42 12.88 -4.27
CA LYS A 243 16.09 13.54 -3.01
C LYS A 243 16.28 12.58 -1.84
N LEU A 244 15.73 11.37 -1.90
CA LEU A 244 15.88 10.36 -0.85
C LEU A 244 17.35 9.97 -0.64
N SER A 245 18.10 9.77 -1.72
CA SER A 245 19.53 9.45 -1.66
C SER A 245 20.35 10.55 -0.99
N ASN A 246 19.95 11.81 -1.10
CA ASN A 246 20.66 12.92 -0.44
C ASN A 246 20.37 13.02 1.07
N ARG A 247 19.39 12.27 1.58
CA ARG A 247 18.98 12.29 2.99
C ARG A 247 19.70 11.27 3.87
N ILE A 248 20.74 10.58 3.38
CA ILE A 248 21.42 9.48 4.08
C ILE A 248 21.83 9.82 5.52
N LEU A 249 22.12 11.09 5.82
CA LEU A 249 22.54 11.54 7.15
C LEU A 249 21.39 12.10 8.02
N ASP A 250 20.16 12.12 7.50
CA ASP A 250 19.01 12.73 8.17
C ASP A 250 18.50 11.91 9.36
N VAL A 251 18.62 10.59 9.26
CA VAL A 251 18.16 9.61 10.26
C VAL A 251 19.24 8.55 10.48
N LYS A 252 19.36 8.09 11.72
CA LYS A 252 20.27 7.00 12.12
C LYS A 252 19.53 5.69 12.38
N THR A 253 18.21 5.77 12.55
CA THR A 253 17.37 4.62 12.89
C THR A 253 17.50 3.48 11.88
N PHE A 254 17.53 3.76 10.57
CA PHE A 254 17.71 2.74 9.52
C PHE A 254 18.63 3.23 8.41
N ASP A 255 19.15 2.30 7.61
CA ASP A 255 19.99 2.61 6.44
C ASP A 255 19.12 3.07 5.26
N ILE A 256 19.11 4.39 5.01
CA ILE A 256 18.42 4.99 3.87
C ILE A 256 18.95 4.44 2.55
N LYS A 257 20.24 4.09 2.42
CA LYS A 257 20.77 3.55 1.16
C LYS A 257 20.12 2.21 0.84
N SER A 258 20.01 1.32 1.82
CA SER A 258 19.30 0.05 1.67
C SER A 258 17.84 0.28 1.31
N TYR A 259 17.15 1.20 1.99
CA TYR A 259 15.75 1.52 1.69
C TYR A 259 15.56 2.05 0.25
N VAL A 260 16.42 2.96 -0.20
CA VAL A 260 16.38 3.49 -1.59
C VAL A 260 16.72 2.40 -2.62
N SER A 261 17.65 1.49 -2.31
CA SER A 261 17.90 0.32 -3.16
C SER A 261 16.63 -0.53 -3.26
N GLY A 262 15.96 -0.78 -2.13
CA GLY A 262 14.69 -1.49 -2.08
C GLY A 262 13.59 -0.85 -2.92
N LEU A 263 13.49 0.49 -2.91
CA LEU A 263 12.55 1.22 -3.76
C LEU A 263 12.84 1.04 -5.26
N ASN A 264 14.13 1.03 -5.65
CA ASN A 264 14.51 0.75 -7.03
C ASN A 264 14.16 -0.68 -7.43
N ASP A 265 14.37 -1.65 -6.55
CA ASP A 265 14.02 -3.05 -6.80
C ASP A 265 12.50 -3.25 -6.86
N LEU A 266 11.73 -2.56 -6.00
CA LEU A 266 10.28 -2.50 -6.09
C LEU A 266 9.82 -1.88 -7.42
N PHE A 267 10.43 -0.78 -7.87
CA PHE A 267 10.10 -0.19 -9.17
C PHE A 267 10.36 -1.16 -10.33
N ARG A 268 11.52 -1.83 -10.33
CA ARG A 268 11.83 -2.88 -11.33
C ARG A 268 10.85 -4.04 -11.26
N LEU A 269 10.41 -4.41 -10.05
CA LEU A 269 9.43 -5.46 -9.86
C LEU A 269 8.09 -5.11 -10.51
N HIS A 270 7.63 -3.86 -10.43
CA HIS A 270 6.45 -3.40 -11.17
C HIS A 270 6.63 -3.58 -12.68
N THR A 271 7.79 -3.22 -13.24
CA THR A 271 8.07 -3.40 -14.67
C THR A 271 8.09 -4.87 -15.07
N VAL A 272 8.76 -5.74 -14.31
CA VAL A 272 8.86 -7.17 -14.60
C VAL A 272 7.49 -7.87 -14.49
N MET A 273 6.61 -7.37 -13.64
CA MET A 273 5.28 -7.93 -13.40
C MET A 273 4.16 -7.18 -14.14
N GLU A 274 4.50 -6.35 -15.14
CA GLU A 274 3.51 -5.69 -16.00
C GLU A 274 2.53 -6.73 -16.60
N GLY A 275 1.23 -6.47 -16.46
CA GLY A 275 0.16 -7.37 -16.92
C GLY A 275 -0.14 -8.56 -16.00
N ILE A 276 0.63 -8.73 -14.91
CA ILE A 276 0.32 -9.67 -13.82
C ILE A 276 -0.37 -8.94 -12.66
N ILE A 277 0.14 -7.75 -12.33
CA ILE A 277 -0.36 -6.88 -11.25
C ILE A 277 -1.41 -5.86 -11.73
#